data_AF-A0A945EX91-F1
#
_entry.id   AF-A0A945EX91-F1
#
_cell.length_a   1.000
_cell.length_b   1.000
_cell.length_c   1.000
_cell.angle_alpha   90.00
_cell.angle_beta   90.00
_cell.angle_gamma   90.00
#
_symmetry.space_group_name_H-M   'P 1'
#
loop_
_entity.id
_entity.type
_entity.pdbx_description
1 polymer ?
#
loop_
_entity_poly.entity_id
_entity_poly.type
_entity_poly.pdbx_seq_one_letter_code
_entity_poly.pdbx_strand_id
1 'polypeptide(L)'
;GHPKIDVSYDYNTIQRKVTVNLLQLNSNAFAFPIAIDIFEEGKRIRHNVFVKGKDASFTFAYSKLPTLIQVNADGVLLCEINENKVLSDYIFQLKNAQNYSHRREALLAISNKQNEKKVFNAVSNAMNDPSYKIRILALEKIDLINKFSKKNTIQKIKEIASTDEKTLVQAVALETLGKLTDPKLKSIFIKALESRSYSVLGKALVALYYIDKQLAVDRSKKLPDEIRKILATPLTRIYIEEKDEKELPFIAKNILSGMFLTGDDATKALYRKAFKQVSESNNLQAIENLIEDMVVKGNQYKSFNFDKVVINLMRSMVQDQKRKNATNKNRSIQLIKEAMAKLL
;
A
#
# COMPACT_ATOMS: atom_id res chain seq x y z
N GLY A 1 -3.34 18.20 24.72
CA GLY A 1 -4.50 18.60 23.88
C GLY A 1 -4.18 18.33 22.42
N HIS A 2 -5.14 18.54 21.51
CA HIS A 2 -4.96 18.42 20.05
C HIS A 2 -5.39 19.74 19.38
N PRO A 3 -4.48 20.74 19.31
CA PRO A 3 -4.80 22.03 18.73
C PRO A 3 -5.13 21.92 17.25
N LYS A 4 -6.10 22.71 16.79
CA LYS A 4 -6.42 22.94 15.38
C LYS A 4 -6.00 24.37 15.06
N ILE A 5 -5.02 24.55 14.20
CA ILE A 5 -4.33 25.82 13.99
C ILE A 5 -4.53 26.23 12.55
N ASP A 6 -5.12 27.40 12.33
CA ASP A 6 -5.12 28.08 11.03
C ASP A 6 -3.89 28.98 10.93
N VAL A 7 -3.15 28.86 9.83
CA VAL A 7 -1.90 29.57 9.60
C VAL A 7 -2.05 30.52 8.42
N SER A 8 -1.68 31.78 8.63
CA SER A 8 -1.60 32.77 7.56
C SER A 8 -0.30 33.56 7.62
N TYR A 9 0.08 34.13 6.48
CA TYR A 9 1.33 34.84 6.30
C TYR A 9 1.07 36.25 5.79
N ASP A 10 1.66 37.24 6.46
CA ASP A 10 1.66 38.63 6.00
C ASP A 10 3.10 39.06 5.65
N TYR A 11 3.34 39.37 4.38
CA TYR A 11 4.65 39.73 3.85
C TYR A 11 4.75 41.23 3.65
N ASN A 12 5.66 41.87 4.40
CA ASN A 12 6.07 43.26 4.17
C ASN A 12 7.36 43.28 3.34
N THR A 13 7.21 43.48 2.03
CA THR A 13 8.34 43.46 1.08
C THR A 13 9.26 44.67 1.19
N ILE A 14 8.76 45.81 1.69
CA ILE A 14 9.54 47.04 1.90
C ILE A 14 10.48 46.87 3.09
N GLN A 15 9.95 46.39 4.22
CA GLN A 15 10.72 46.15 5.44
C GLN A 15 11.43 44.79 5.45
N ARG A 16 11.17 43.96 4.44
CA ARG A 16 11.63 42.56 4.33
C ARG A 16 11.34 41.75 5.59
N LYS A 17 10.07 41.76 5.99
CA LYS A 17 9.57 41.00 7.14
C LYS A 17 8.40 40.14 6.74
N VAL A 18 8.28 38.97 7.37
CA VAL A 18 7.10 38.13 7.30
C VAL A 18 6.54 37.92 8.70
N THR A 19 5.23 38.10 8.85
CA THR A 19 4.51 37.77 10.07
C THR A 19 3.77 36.45 9.86
N VAL A 20 4.07 35.47 10.70
CA VAL A 20 3.36 34.19 10.77
C VAL A 20 2.27 34.33 11.84
N ASN A 21 1.01 34.28 11.41
CA ASN A 21 -0.15 34.35 12.31
C ASN A 21 -0.69 32.94 12.53
N LEU A 22 -0.88 32.57 13.80
CA LEU A 22 -1.42 31.29 14.24
C LEU A 22 -2.73 31.55 14.98
N LEU A 23 -3.84 30.99 14.50
CA LEU A 23 -5.16 31.06 15.13
C LEU A 23 -5.63 29.67 15.53
N GLN A 24 -5.88 29.44 16.82
CA GLN A 24 -6.46 28.17 17.28
C GLN A 24 -7.97 28.16 17.06
N LEU A 25 -8.49 27.11 16.44
CA LEU A 25 -9.93 26.95 16.13
C LEU A 25 -10.71 26.24 17.24
N ASN A 26 -10.04 25.62 18.22
CA ASN A 26 -10.69 24.95 19.35
C ASN A 26 -11.40 25.94 20.29
N SER A 27 -12.47 25.53 20.96
CA SER A 27 -13.17 26.37 21.96
C SER A 27 -12.25 26.81 23.10
N ASN A 28 -11.39 25.90 23.59
CA ASN A 28 -10.38 26.19 24.60
C ASN A 28 -9.02 26.44 23.94
N ALA A 29 -8.30 27.47 24.39
CA ALA A 29 -6.94 27.74 23.94
C ALA A 29 -5.93 26.80 24.60
N PHE A 30 -4.95 26.34 23.83
CA PHE A 30 -3.79 25.61 24.33
C PHE A 30 -2.56 26.51 24.37
N ALA A 31 -1.61 26.20 25.27
CA ALA A 31 -0.29 26.80 25.27
C ALA A 31 0.75 25.76 24.86
N PHE A 32 1.63 26.08 23.91
CA PHE A 32 2.59 25.13 23.38
C PHE A 32 3.81 25.80 22.72
N PRO A 33 4.99 25.16 22.76
CA PRO A 33 6.10 25.53 21.90
C PRO A 33 5.85 25.06 20.46
N ILE A 34 6.37 25.79 19.48
CA ILE A 34 6.34 25.39 18.07
C ILE A 34 7.61 25.87 17.35
N ALA A 35 8.19 25.00 16.53
CA ALA A 35 9.31 25.34 15.66
C ALA A 35 8.79 25.83 14.30
N ILE A 36 9.29 26.99 13.85
CA ILE A 36 9.03 27.56 12.53
C ILE A 36 10.35 27.61 11.79
N ASP A 37 10.45 26.88 10.67
CA ASP A 37 11.62 26.94 9.79
C ASP A 37 11.32 27.87 8.61
N ILE A 38 12.14 28.90 8.41
CA ILE A 38 12.09 29.79 7.26
C ILE A 38 13.18 29.38 6.28
N PHE A 39 12.77 29.06 5.06
CA PHE A 39 13.68 28.73 3.98
C PHE A 39 13.88 29.93 3.07
N GLU A 40 15.07 30.52 3.09
CA GLU A 40 15.46 31.63 2.21
C GLU A 40 16.86 31.39 1.64
N GLU A 41 17.12 31.80 0.40
CA GLU A 41 18.44 31.66 -0.26
C GLU A 41 19.05 30.25 -0.20
N GLY A 42 18.20 29.21 -0.17
CA GLY A 42 18.64 27.82 -0.03
C GLY A 42 19.12 27.44 1.38
N LYS A 43 19.04 28.36 2.34
CA LYS A 43 19.31 28.13 3.76
C LYS A 43 18.00 27.87 4.51
N ARG A 44 18.12 27.21 5.65
CA ARG A 44 17.02 26.98 6.59
C ARG A 44 17.37 27.65 7.92
N ILE A 45 16.52 28.56 8.36
CA ILE A 45 16.66 29.27 9.63
C ILE A 45 15.51 28.82 10.55
N ARG A 46 15.86 28.29 11.73
CA ARG A 46 14.87 27.80 12.71
C ARG A 46 14.57 28.86 13.76
N HIS A 47 13.30 29.08 14.02
CA HIS A 47 12.79 29.88 15.12
C HIS A 47 11.93 29.03 16.04
N ASN A 48 12.30 28.98 17.32
CA ASN A 48 11.45 28.36 18.34
C ASN A 48 10.64 29.45 19.02
N VAL A 49 9.32 29.32 18.96
CA VAL A 49 8.38 30.29 19.53
C VAL A 49 7.38 29.59 20.43
N PHE A 50 6.69 30.36 21.28
CA PHE A 50 5.73 29.82 22.24
C PHE A 50 4.38 30.50 22.07
N VAL A 51 3.36 29.71 21.74
CA VAL A 51 1.97 30.16 21.64
C VAL A 51 1.35 30.10 23.03
N LYS A 52 0.91 31.25 23.56
CA LYS A 52 0.36 31.36 24.93
C LYS A 52 -1.17 31.27 25.00
N GLY A 53 -1.86 31.58 23.90
CA GLY A 53 -3.30 31.77 23.90
C GLY A 53 -3.95 31.48 22.54
N LYS A 54 -5.19 31.94 22.38
CA LYS A 54 -6.06 31.64 21.24
C LYS A 54 -5.42 32.00 19.89
N ASP A 55 -4.69 33.10 19.84
CA ASP A 55 -3.96 33.60 18.69
C ASP A 55 -2.53 33.99 19.08
N ALA A 56 -1.61 33.96 18.10
CA ALA A 56 -0.25 34.46 18.25
C ALA A 56 0.32 34.87 16.88
N SER A 57 1.11 35.95 16.87
CA SER A 57 1.80 36.42 15.67
C SER A 57 3.30 36.54 15.94
N PHE A 58 4.10 36.04 15.01
CA PHE A 58 5.56 36.10 15.10
C PHE A 58 6.14 36.70 13.83
N THR A 59 6.88 37.80 13.96
CA THR A 59 7.47 38.52 12.83
C THR A 59 8.96 38.22 12.72
N PHE A 60 9.39 37.84 11.52
CA PHE A 60 10.76 37.50 11.21
C PHE A 60 11.27 38.35 10.05
N ALA A 61 12.50 38.84 10.15
CA ALA A 61 13.17 39.50 9.02
C ALA A 61 13.71 38.45 8.04
N TYR A 62 13.74 38.79 6.76
CA TYR A 62 14.33 37.98 5.71
C TYR A 62 15.23 38.83 4.80
N SER A 63 16.23 38.22 4.19
CA SER A 63 17.11 38.87 3.21
C SER A 63 16.51 38.81 1.80
N LYS A 64 15.88 37.67 1.47
CA LYS A 64 15.16 37.42 0.23
C LYS A 64 13.82 36.78 0.57
N LEU A 65 12.80 37.00 -0.28
CA LEU A 65 11.48 36.42 -0.05
C LEU A 65 11.60 34.91 0.24
N PRO A 66 11.11 34.42 1.39
CA PRO A 66 11.14 33.01 1.75
C PRO A 66 10.54 32.14 0.66
N THR A 67 11.20 31.03 0.35
CA THR A 67 10.71 30.01 -0.58
C THR A 67 9.65 29.12 0.09
N LEU A 68 9.78 28.88 1.38
CA LEU A 68 8.81 28.15 2.20
C LEU A 68 8.95 28.59 3.65
N ILE A 69 7.82 28.71 4.35
CA ILE A 69 7.79 28.76 5.81
C ILE A 69 7.13 27.46 6.26
N GLN A 70 7.85 26.67 7.03
CA GLN A 70 7.37 25.40 7.55
C GLN A 70 7.01 25.57 9.02
N VAL A 71 5.71 25.58 9.31
CA VAL A 71 5.19 25.59 10.68
C VAL A 71 5.22 24.17 11.25
N ASN A 72 5.46 24.07 12.57
CA ASN A 72 5.67 22.81 13.29
C ASN A 72 6.78 21.97 12.63
N ALA A 73 7.90 22.59 12.27
CA ALA A 73 8.91 22.01 11.39
C ALA A 73 9.58 20.73 11.93
N ASP A 74 9.66 20.58 13.25
CA ASP A 74 10.14 19.38 13.93
C ASP A 74 9.06 18.30 14.07
N GLY A 75 7.79 18.62 13.85
CA GLY A 75 6.64 17.73 13.95
C GLY A 75 6.37 17.22 15.37
N VAL A 76 6.87 17.93 16.40
CA VAL A 76 6.73 17.51 17.81
C VAL A 76 5.31 17.79 18.32
N LEU A 77 4.70 18.90 17.89
CA LEU A 77 3.34 19.23 18.30
C LEU A 77 2.34 18.32 17.59
N LEU A 78 1.54 17.59 18.37
CA LEU A 78 0.39 16.83 17.88
C LEU A 78 -0.78 17.78 17.64
N CYS A 79 -0.98 18.20 16.40
CA CYS A 79 -1.99 19.19 16.01
C CYS A 79 -2.53 18.93 14.59
N GLU A 80 -3.65 19.56 14.28
CA GLU A 80 -4.10 19.82 12.90
C GLU A 80 -3.63 21.22 12.50
N ILE A 81 -2.92 21.34 11.38
CA ILE A 81 -2.55 22.62 10.78
C ILE A 81 -3.33 22.78 9.49
N ASN A 82 -4.07 23.87 9.38
CA ASN A 82 -4.68 24.32 8.14
C ASN A 82 -3.81 25.45 7.56
N GLU A 83 -3.35 25.25 6.34
CA GLU A 83 -2.43 26.17 5.68
C GLU A 83 -2.67 26.12 4.16
N ASN A 84 -2.76 27.30 3.54
CA ASN A 84 -2.97 27.42 2.10
C ASN A 84 -1.63 27.34 1.34
N LYS A 85 -1.07 26.14 1.22
CA LYS A 85 0.14 25.88 0.41
C LYS A 85 -0.18 25.73 -1.07
N VAL A 86 0.64 26.34 -1.92
CA VAL A 86 0.59 26.14 -3.37
C VAL A 86 1.45 24.95 -3.80
N LEU A 87 1.33 24.53 -5.05
CA LEU A 87 2.04 23.36 -5.58
C LEU A 87 3.57 23.47 -5.45
N SER A 88 4.13 24.66 -5.68
CA SER A 88 5.57 24.91 -5.52
C SER A 88 6.05 24.67 -4.09
N ASP A 89 5.22 25.00 -3.11
CA ASP A 89 5.53 24.87 -1.69
C ASP A 89 5.64 23.40 -1.32
N TYR A 90 4.68 22.57 -1.76
CA TYR A 90 4.74 21.13 -1.54
C TYR A 90 5.94 20.48 -2.24
N ILE A 91 6.26 20.88 -3.48
CA ILE A 91 7.46 20.37 -4.17
C ILE A 91 8.73 20.74 -3.38
N PHE A 92 8.80 21.97 -2.86
CA PHE A 92 9.92 22.41 -2.04
C PHE A 92 9.97 21.67 -0.69
N GLN A 93 8.83 21.51 -0.01
CA GLN A 93 8.67 20.80 1.26
C GLN A 93 9.13 19.34 1.13
N LEU A 94 8.69 18.63 0.08
CA LEU A 94 9.09 17.25 -0.20
C LEU A 94 10.61 17.10 -0.29
N LYS A 95 11.29 18.08 -0.91
CA LYS A 95 12.75 18.04 -1.08
C LYS A 95 13.52 18.45 0.18
N ASN A 96 13.02 19.41 0.95
CA ASN A 96 13.83 20.12 1.96
C ASN A 96 13.39 19.90 3.41
N ALA A 97 12.17 19.38 3.67
CA ALA A 97 11.70 19.19 5.03
C ALA A 97 12.47 18.07 5.75
N GLN A 98 12.89 18.32 6.99
CA GLN A 98 13.59 17.33 7.81
C GLN A 98 12.64 16.25 8.35
N ASN A 99 11.43 16.63 8.77
CA ASN A 99 10.48 15.70 9.34
C ASN A 99 9.86 14.81 8.26
N TYR A 100 9.78 13.50 8.55
CA TYR A 100 9.17 12.50 7.68
C TYR A 100 7.71 12.82 7.34
N SER A 101 6.92 13.27 8.31
CA SER A 101 5.49 13.58 8.14
C SER A 101 5.30 14.70 7.12
N HIS A 102 6.12 15.75 7.16
CA HIS A 102 6.08 16.85 6.19
C HIS A 102 6.42 16.38 4.78
N ARG A 103 7.46 15.55 4.61
CA ARG A 103 7.77 14.98 3.29
C ARG A 103 6.67 14.06 2.79
N ARG A 104 6.09 13.24 3.66
CA ARG A 104 4.98 12.34 3.32
C ARG A 104 3.73 13.11 2.89
N GLU A 105 3.34 14.13 3.66
CA GLU A 105 2.23 15.03 3.35
C GLU A 105 2.42 15.66 1.97
N ALA A 106 3.60 16.26 1.74
CA ALA A 106 3.92 16.89 0.48
C ALA A 106 3.87 15.93 -0.71
N LEU A 107 4.40 14.71 -0.56
CA LEU A 107 4.33 13.69 -1.61
C LEU A 107 2.87 13.32 -1.95
N LEU A 108 2.00 13.17 -0.94
CA LEU A 108 0.58 12.88 -1.15
C LEU A 108 -0.17 14.04 -1.79
N ALA A 109 0.13 15.28 -1.40
CA ALA A 109 -0.52 16.49 -1.92
C ALA A 109 -0.25 16.66 -3.43
N ILE A 110 0.94 16.30 -3.90
CA ILE A 110 1.34 16.49 -5.30
C ILE A 110 1.10 15.27 -6.20
N SER A 111 0.95 14.06 -5.63
CA SER A 111 1.04 12.81 -6.42
C SER A 111 0.05 12.70 -7.58
N ASN A 112 -1.07 13.42 -7.53
CA ASN A 112 -2.14 13.32 -8.53
C ASN A 112 -1.95 14.28 -9.71
N LYS A 113 -0.90 15.13 -9.71
CA LYS A 113 -0.64 16.16 -10.73
C LYS A 113 0.61 15.86 -11.57
N GLN A 114 0.91 14.58 -11.80
CA GLN A 114 2.12 14.12 -12.50
C GLN A 114 2.10 14.33 -14.03
N ASN A 115 1.01 14.87 -14.59
CA ASN A 115 1.01 15.45 -15.92
C ASN A 115 1.94 16.67 -16.01
N GLU A 116 2.18 17.37 -14.90
CA GLU A 116 3.18 18.42 -14.81
C GLU A 116 4.59 17.82 -14.63
N LYS A 117 5.51 18.15 -15.55
CA LYS A 117 6.89 17.63 -15.54
C LYS A 117 7.62 17.85 -14.21
N LYS A 118 7.42 19.01 -13.57
CA LYS A 118 8.04 19.33 -12.27
C LYS A 118 7.55 18.40 -11.16
N VAL A 119 6.25 18.08 -11.13
CA VAL A 119 5.65 17.16 -10.16
C VAL A 119 6.13 15.73 -10.41
N PHE A 120 6.09 15.26 -11.66
CA PHE A 120 6.63 13.94 -12.01
C PHE A 120 8.09 13.78 -11.56
N ASN A 121 8.92 14.78 -11.80
CA ASN A 121 10.31 14.77 -11.36
C ASN A 121 10.43 14.77 -9.83
N ALA A 122 9.56 15.50 -9.10
CA ALA A 122 9.56 15.50 -7.65
C ALA A 122 9.21 14.12 -7.08
N VAL A 123 8.18 13.45 -7.61
CA VAL A 123 7.81 12.07 -7.22
C VAL A 123 8.92 11.08 -7.57
N SER A 124 9.50 11.17 -8.77
CA SER A 124 10.63 10.34 -9.19
C SER A 124 11.85 10.52 -8.28
N ASN A 125 12.15 11.76 -7.87
CA ASN A 125 13.25 12.06 -6.95
C ASN A 125 13.01 11.51 -5.53
N ALA A 126 11.75 11.51 -5.05
CA ALA A 126 11.39 10.96 -3.74
C ALA A 126 11.69 9.45 -3.60
N MET A 127 11.92 8.74 -4.70
CA MET A 127 12.43 7.37 -4.67
C MET A 127 13.86 7.26 -4.10
N ASN A 128 14.57 8.37 -3.88
CA ASN A 128 15.88 8.41 -3.22
C ASN A 128 15.80 8.94 -1.77
N ASP A 129 14.60 9.07 -1.20
CA ASP A 129 14.43 9.60 0.16
C ASP A 129 15.15 8.72 1.20
N PRO A 130 15.77 9.32 2.24
CA PRO A 130 16.38 8.56 3.33
C PRO A 130 15.41 7.59 4.00
N SER A 131 14.12 7.94 4.08
CA SER A 131 13.07 7.07 4.60
C SER A 131 12.59 6.09 3.52
N TYR A 132 12.82 4.80 3.77
CA TYR A 132 12.32 3.73 2.90
C TYR A 132 10.79 3.77 2.72
N LYS A 133 10.04 4.30 3.70
CA LYS A 133 8.58 4.48 3.61
C LYS A 133 8.20 5.55 2.58
N ILE A 134 9.00 6.62 2.42
CA ILE A 134 8.79 7.60 1.35
C ILE A 134 9.17 7.00 -0.01
N ARG A 135 10.26 6.22 -0.09
CA ARG A 135 10.63 5.52 -1.33
C ARG A 135 9.52 4.59 -1.82
N ILE A 136 8.95 3.78 -0.92
CA ILE A 136 7.77 2.94 -1.20
C ILE A 136 6.62 3.80 -1.71
N LEU A 137 6.24 4.85 -0.99
CA LEU A 137 5.13 5.70 -1.39
C LEU A 137 5.36 6.35 -2.76
N ALA A 138 6.59 6.76 -3.07
CA ALA A 138 6.95 7.31 -4.38
C ALA A 138 6.79 6.27 -5.50
N LEU A 139 7.24 5.03 -5.27
CA LEU A 139 7.07 3.92 -6.23
C LEU A 139 5.60 3.51 -6.42
N GLU A 140 4.78 3.60 -5.38
CA GLU A 140 3.34 3.32 -5.45
C GLU A 140 2.59 4.42 -6.20
N LYS A 141 3.03 5.68 -6.05
CA LYS A 141 2.38 6.85 -6.63
C LYS A 141 2.86 7.22 -8.02
N ILE A 142 4.07 6.83 -8.43
CA ILE A 142 4.61 7.21 -9.74
C ILE A 142 3.69 6.77 -10.88
N ASP A 143 3.30 7.73 -11.71
CA ASP A 143 2.55 7.45 -12.93
C ASP A 143 3.53 7.04 -14.02
N LEU A 144 3.39 5.85 -14.60
CA LEU A 144 4.21 5.39 -15.74
C LEU A 144 3.39 5.06 -16.99
N ILE A 145 2.16 5.58 -17.11
CA ILE A 145 1.23 5.25 -18.20
C ILE A 145 1.88 5.49 -19.58
N ASN A 146 2.52 6.64 -19.77
CA ASN A 146 3.34 6.91 -20.96
C ASN A 146 4.80 6.48 -20.76
N LYS A 147 5.04 5.16 -20.82
CA LYS A 147 6.36 4.56 -20.55
C LYS A 147 7.49 5.06 -21.47
N PHE A 148 7.18 5.38 -22.73
CA PHE A 148 8.20 5.81 -23.71
C PHE A 148 8.81 7.17 -23.34
N SER A 149 8.00 8.07 -22.78
CA SER A 149 8.45 9.38 -22.32
C SER A 149 9.12 9.33 -20.93
N LYS A 150 9.11 8.19 -20.25
CA LYS A 150 9.52 8.04 -18.84
C LYS A 150 10.70 7.05 -18.65
N LYS A 151 11.46 6.77 -19.72
CA LYS A 151 12.57 5.80 -19.75
C LYS A 151 13.58 5.96 -18.61
N ASN A 152 14.03 7.17 -18.31
CA ASN A 152 15.01 7.41 -17.24
C ASN A 152 14.48 7.02 -15.86
N THR A 153 13.20 7.30 -15.58
CA THR A 153 12.57 6.89 -14.32
C THR A 153 12.38 5.37 -14.27
N ILE A 154 12.02 4.73 -15.39
CA ILE A 154 11.94 3.26 -15.45
C ILE A 154 13.32 2.62 -15.19
N GLN A 155 14.38 3.19 -15.75
CA GLN A 155 15.74 2.72 -15.50
C GLN A 155 16.13 2.84 -14.03
N LYS A 156 15.83 3.97 -13.39
CA LYS A 156 15.98 4.16 -11.95
C LYS A 156 15.21 3.12 -11.13
N ILE A 157 13.97 2.80 -11.51
CA ILE A 157 13.18 1.78 -10.78
C ILE A 157 13.81 0.39 -10.93
N LYS A 158 14.41 0.05 -12.08
CA LYS A 158 15.16 -1.21 -12.24
C LYS A 158 16.37 -1.29 -11.31
N GLU A 159 17.09 -0.18 -11.15
CA GLU A 159 18.21 -0.09 -10.21
C GLU A 159 17.70 -0.32 -8.79
N ILE A 160 16.67 0.40 -8.35
CA ILE A 160 16.04 0.23 -7.02
C ILE A 160 15.60 -1.22 -6.78
N ALA A 161 14.95 -1.85 -7.76
CA ALA A 161 14.50 -3.24 -7.69
C ALA A 161 15.66 -4.24 -7.46
N SER A 162 16.89 -3.87 -7.84
CA SER A 162 18.06 -4.73 -7.75
C SER A 162 18.98 -4.38 -6.57
N THR A 163 19.01 -3.12 -6.12
CA THR A 163 20.05 -2.62 -5.21
C THR A 163 19.57 -1.93 -3.95
N ASP A 164 18.27 -1.63 -3.77
CA ASP A 164 17.81 -0.94 -2.55
C ASP A 164 18.09 -1.79 -1.31
N GLU A 165 18.63 -1.18 -0.25
CA GLU A 165 18.95 -1.87 1.01
C GLU A 165 17.73 -2.54 1.66
N LYS A 166 16.54 -2.00 1.44
CA LYS A 166 15.29 -2.54 1.97
C LYS A 166 14.60 -3.39 0.91
N THR A 167 14.52 -4.69 1.16
CA THR A 167 13.83 -5.66 0.29
C THR A 167 12.35 -5.34 0.06
N LEU A 168 11.70 -4.63 1.00
CA LEU A 168 10.34 -4.10 0.79
C LEU A 168 10.29 -3.05 -0.33
N VAL A 169 11.30 -2.19 -0.44
CA VAL A 169 11.39 -1.21 -1.53
C VAL A 169 11.68 -1.93 -2.85
N GLN A 170 12.57 -2.92 -2.85
CA GLN A 170 12.82 -3.77 -4.02
C GLN A 170 11.53 -4.44 -4.53
N ALA A 171 10.75 -5.02 -3.62
CA ALA A 171 9.49 -5.70 -3.95
C ALA A 171 8.46 -4.73 -4.58
N VAL A 172 8.30 -3.53 -4.03
CA VAL A 172 7.40 -2.50 -4.60
C VAL A 172 7.92 -2.00 -5.95
N ALA A 173 9.24 -1.87 -6.13
CA ALA A 173 9.82 -1.51 -7.41
C ALA A 173 9.55 -2.58 -8.49
N LEU A 174 9.66 -3.87 -8.16
CA LEU A 174 9.30 -4.97 -9.05
C LEU A 174 7.82 -4.97 -9.42
N GLU A 175 6.94 -4.71 -8.45
CA GLU A 175 5.51 -4.55 -8.71
C GLU A 175 5.22 -3.38 -9.66
N THR A 176 5.85 -2.23 -9.42
CA THR A 176 5.70 -1.04 -10.28
C THR A 176 6.19 -1.32 -11.69
N LEU A 177 7.30 -2.06 -11.85
CA LEU A 177 7.78 -2.53 -13.15
C LEU A 177 6.82 -3.52 -13.81
N GLY A 178 6.23 -4.45 -13.04
CA GLY A 178 5.29 -5.45 -13.53
C GLY A 178 4.04 -4.84 -14.18
N LYS A 179 3.57 -3.69 -13.67
CA LYS A 179 2.43 -2.94 -14.24
C LYS A 179 2.68 -2.46 -15.68
N LEU A 180 3.94 -2.36 -16.12
CA LEU A 180 4.28 -1.94 -17.48
C LEU A 180 4.06 -3.02 -18.54
N THR A 181 3.89 -4.27 -18.07
CA THR A 181 3.71 -5.48 -18.89
C THR A 181 4.70 -5.58 -20.04
N ASP A 182 5.92 -5.05 -19.85
CA ASP A 182 6.95 -4.98 -20.88
C ASP A 182 7.80 -6.26 -20.86
N PRO A 183 7.77 -7.09 -21.92
CA PRO A 183 8.55 -8.32 -21.98
C PRO A 183 10.06 -8.12 -21.80
N LYS A 184 10.60 -6.91 -22.07
CA LYS A 184 12.02 -6.58 -21.84
C LYS A 184 12.40 -6.62 -20.35
N LEU A 185 11.43 -6.61 -19.44
CA LEU A 185 11.63 -6.72 -18.00
C LEU A 185 11.74 -8.17 -17.51
N LYS A 186 11.62 -9.17 -18.40
CA LYS A 186 11.68 -10.59 -18.02
C LYS A 186 12.93 -10.97 -17.22
N SER A 187 14.10 -10.49 -17.63
CA SER A 187 15.37 -10.82 -16.97
C SER A 187 15.41 -10.36 -15.51
N ILE A 188 14.93 -9.14 -15.21
CA ILE A 188 14.93 -8.62 -13.83
C ILE A 188 13.97 -9.40 -12.92
N PHE A 189 12.82 -9.83 -13.43
CA PHE A 189 11.89 -10.66 -12.65
C PHE A 189 12.44 -12.06 -12.41
N ILE A 190 13.07 -12.69 -13.40
CA ILE A 190 13.71 -14.00 -13.23
C ILE A 190 14.79 -13.94 -12.15
N LYS A 191 15.68 -12.94 -12.21
CA LYS A 191 16.72 -12.75 -11.19
C LYS A 191 16.13 -12.55 -9.80
N ALA A 192 15.04 -11.78 -9.68
CA ALA A 192 14.39 -11.52 -8.41
C ALA A 192 13.71 -12.77 -7.78
N LEU A 193 13.42 -13.82 -8.56
CA LEU A 193 12.93 -15.10 -8.02
C LEU A 193 13.99 -15.85 -7.18
N GLU A 194 15.26 -15.50 -7.32
CA GLU A 194 16.37 -16.07 -6.54
C GLU A 194 16.54 -15.40 -5.18
N SER A 195 15.74 -14.36 -4.89
CA SER A 195 15.83 -13.61 -3.64
C SER A 195 15.39 -14.46 -2.43
N ARG A 196 16.14 -14.33 -1.33
CA ARG A 196 15.74 -14.88 -0.02
C ARG A 196 14.56 -14.13 0.61
N SER A 197 14.23 -12.94 0.10
CA SER A 197 13.07 -12.18 0.57
C SER A 197 11.80 -12.69 -0.11
N TYR A 198 10.87 -13.22 0.69
CA TYR A 198 9.56 -13.66 0.19
C TYR A 198 8.75 -12.52 -0.44
N SER A 199 8.90 -11.28 0.04
CA SER A 199 8.25 -10.12 -0.59
C SER A 199 8.77 -9.88 -2.00
N VAL A 200 10.09 -9.96 -2.20
CA VAL A 200 10.74 -9.80 -3.51
C VAL A 200 10.33 -10.94 -4.43
N LEU A 201 10.47 -12.18 -3.98
CA LEU A 201 10.11 -13.37 -4.73
C LEU A 201 8.63 -13.33 -5.15
N GLY A 202 7.72 -13.01 -4.23
CA GLY A 202 6.29 -12.93 -4.50
C GLY A 202 5.92 -11.87 -5.52
N LYS A 203 6.46 -10.65 -5.41
CA LYS A 203 6.21 -9.58 -6.39
C LYS A 203 6.86 -9.87 -7.74
N ALA A 204 8.05 -10.47 -7.76
CA ALA A 204 8.71 -10.92 -8.98
C ALA A 204 7.89 -11.97 -9.72
N LEU A 205 7.31 -12.94 -9.00
CA LEU A 205 6.50 -13.99 -9.60
C LEU A 205 5.22 -13.44 -10.24
N VAL A 206 4.52 -12.53 -9.55
CA VAL A 206 3.34 -11.84 -10.10
C VAL A 206 3.71 -10.97 -11.30
N ALA A 207 4.82 -10.24 -11.23
CA ALA A 207 5.28 -9.40 -12.34
C ALA A 207 5.68 -10.26 -13.56
N LEU A 208 6.34 -11.40 -13.35
CA LEU A 208 6.68 -12.36 -14.40
C LEU A 208 5.41 -12.93 -15.04
N TYR A 209 4.39 -13.26 -14.25
CA TYR A 209 3.12 -13.78 -14.76
C TYR A 209 2.44 -12.85 -15.76
N TYR A 210 2.54 -11.52 -15.59
CA TYR A 210 1.97 -10.57 -16.52
C TYR A 210 2.67 -10.49 -17.89
N ILE A 211 3.87 -11.05 -18.02
CA ILE A 211 4.65 -11.02 -19.27
C ILE A 211 4.98 -12.41 -19.82
N ASP A 212 4.99 -13.44 -18.97
CA ASP A 212 5.27 -14.83 -19.29
C ASP A 212 4.55 -15.74 -18.30
N LYS A 213 3.28 -16.01 -18.61
CA LYS A 213 2.38 -16.80 -17.77
C LYS A 213 2.89 -18.21 -17.53
N GLN A 214 3.27 -18.90 -18.60
CA GLN A 214 3.73 -20.29 -18.55
C GLN A 214 4.94 -20.42 -17.63
N LEU A 215 5.96 -19.56 -17.82
CA LEU A 215 7.16 -19.61 -16.99
C LEU A 215 6.85 -19.29 -15.53
N ALA A 216 5.99 -18.30 -15.25
CA ALA A 216 5.59 -17.99 -13.88
C ALA A 216 4.86 -19.16 -13.21
N VAL A 217 3.93 -19.82 -13.91
CA VAL A 217 3.24 -21.00 -13.41
C VAL A 217 4.22 -22.14 -13.14
N ASP A 218 5.11 -22.44 -14.08
CA ASP A 218 6.11 -23.51 -13.92
C ASP A 218 7.06 -23.25 -12.74
N ARG A 219 7.49 -21.99 -12.58
CA ARG A 219 8.32 -21.58 -11.43
C ARG A 219 7.56 -21.67 -10.12
N SER A 220 6.28 -21.29 -10.12
CA SER A 220 5.44 -21.30 -8.92
C SER A 220 5.23 -22.71 -8.35
N LYS A 221 5.10 -23.71 -9.23
CA LYS A 221 4.90 -25.12 -8.87
C LYS A 221 6.17 -25.79 -8.34
N LYS A 222 7.34 -25.26 -8.69
CA LYS A 222 8.65 -25.76 -8.22
C LYS A 222 9.07 -25.19 -6.87
N LEU A 223 8.31 -24.25 -6.31
CA LEU A 223 8.62 -23.69 -4.99
C LEU A 223 8.35 -24.74 -3.90
N PRO A 224 9.20 -24.82 -2.86
CA PRO A 224 8.93 -25.62 -1.67
C PRO A 224 7.58 -25.25 -1.03
N ASP A 225 6.85 -26.22 -0.48
CA ASP A 225 5.53 -26.01 0.08
C ASP A 225 5.49 -24.94 1.18
N GLU A 226 6.54 -24.85 2.00
CA GLU A 226 6.69 -23.81 3.02
C GLU A 226 6.71 -22.40 2.40
N ILE A 227 7.44 -22.24 1.29
CA ILE A 227 7.50 -20.99 0.54
C ILE A 227 6.16 -20.71 -0.13
N ARG A 228 5.53 -21.73 -0.71
CA ARG A 228 4.20 -21.59 -1.32
C ARG A 228 3.16 -21.11 -0.31
N LYS A 229 3.19 -21.62 0.93
CA LYS A 229 2.33 -21.17 2.02
C LYS A 229 2.54 -19.70 2.36
N ILE A 230 3.79 -19.24 2.41
CA ILE A 230 4.10 -17.81 2.65
C ILE A 230 3.61 -16.94 1.47
N LEU A 231 3.66 -17.48 0.26
CA LEU A 231 3.24 -16.82 -0.98
C LEU A 231 1.80 -17.13 -1.38
N ALA A 232 0.95 -17.54 -0.44
CA ALA A 232 -0.41 -17.98 -0.73
C ALA A 232 -1.19 -16.96 -1.56
N THR A 233 -1.14 -15.67 -1.22
CA THR A 233 -1.88 -14.62 -1.94
C THR A 233 -1.39 -14.40 -3.37
N PRO A 234 -0.09 -14.14 -3.64
CA PRO A 234 0.38 -14.00 -5.02
C PRO A 234 0.16 -15.27 -5.86
N LEU A 235 0.32 -16.46 -5.27
CA LEU A 235 0.04 -17.73 -5.97
C LEU A 235 -1.44 -17.91 -6.28
N THR A 236 -2.31 -17.61 -5.31
CA THR A 236 -3.77 -17.66 -5.49
C THR A 236 -4.20 -16.76 -6.64
N ARG A 237 -3.61 -15.56 -6.76
CA ARG A 237 -3.85 -14.67 -7.90
C ARG A 237 -3.51 -15.32 -9.24
N ILE A 238 -2.35 -15.97 -9.35
CA ILE A 238 -1.92 -16.63 -10.59
C ILE A 238 -2.87 -17.79 -10.93
N TYR A 239 -3.11 -18.70 -9.99
CA TYR A 239 -3.88 -19.92 -10.25
C TYR A 239 -5.37 -19.68 -10.52
N ILE A 240 -5.98 -18.66 -9.90
CA ILE A 240 -7.37 -18.27 -10.18
C ILE A 240 -7.54 -17.71 -11.59
N GLU A 241 -6.58 -16.91 -12.04
CA GLU A 241 -6.62 -16.32 -13.39
C GLU A 241 -6.36 -17.38 -14.46
N GLU A 242 -5.50 -18.36 -14.19
CA GLU A 242 -5.25 -19.50 -15.09
C GLU A 242 -6.34 -20.58 -15.02
N LYS A 243 -7.24 -20.52 -14.04
CA LYS A 243 -8.26 -21.55 -13.77
C LYS A 243 -7.65 -22.95 -13.63
N ASP A 244 -6.48 -23.05 -13.00
CA ASP A 244 -5.78 -24.34 -12.84
C ASP A 244 -6.47 -25.18 -11.76
N GLU A 245 -7.32 -26.11 -12.20
CA GLU A 245 -8.07 -26.99 -11.31
C GLU A 245 -7.18 -27.85 -10.40
N LYS A 246 -5.94 -28.13 -10.82
CA LYS A 246 -4.98 -28.93 -10.04
C LYS A 246 -4.46 -28.18 -8.82
N GLU A 247 -4.51 -26.84 -8.84
CA GLU A 247 -4.04 -25.99 -7.75
C GLU A 247 -5.18 -25.53 -6.82
N LEU A 248 -6.44 -25.88 -7.13
CA LEU A 248 -7.58 -25.62 -6.24
C LEU A 248 -7.39 -26.19 -4.82
N PRO A 249 -6.80 -27.38 -4.61
CA PRO A 249 -6.52 -27.88 -3.27
C PRO A 249 -5.58 -26.98 -2.47
N PHE A 250 -4.57 -26.39 -3.11
CA PHE A 250 -3.67 -25.42 -2.47
C PHE A 250 -4.39 -24.11 -2.16
N ILE A 251 -5.18 -23.58 -3.12
CA ILE A 251 -5.96 -22.36 -2.93
C ILE A 251 -6.92 -22.52 -1.74
N ALA A 252 -7.66 -23.64 -1.70
CA ALA A 252 -8.68 -23.94 -0.70
C ALA A 252 -8.21 -23.74 0.76
N LYS A 253 -6.99 -24.18 1.08
CA LYS A 253 -6.38 -24.07 2.41
C LYS A 253 -6.19 -22.62 2.88
N ASN A 254 -6.26 -21.65 1.98
CA ASN A 254 -5.96 -20.24 2.25
C ASN A 254 -7.20 -19.33 2.16
N ILE A 255 -8.35 -19.86 1.73
CA ILE A 255 -9.54 -19.05 1.40
C ILE A 255 -10.09 -18.28 2.60
N LEU A 256 -10.34 -18.95 3.72
CA LEU A 256 -10.93 -18.27 4.89
C LEU A 256 -10.00 -17.20 5.45
N SER A 257 -8.70 -17.51 5.54
CA SER A 257 -7.70 -16.54 6.00
C SER A 257 -7.69 -15.32 5.09
N GLY A 258 -7.72 -15.54 3.79
CA GLY A 258 -7.75 -14.47 2.80
C GLY A 258 -9.07 -13.68 2.75
N MET A 259 -10.22 -14.28 3.07
CA MET A 259 -11.51 -13.59 3.10
C MET A 259 -11.75 -12.78 4.37
N PHE A 260 -11.24 -13.25 5.52
CA PHE A 260 -11.64 -12.72 6.83
C PHE A 260 -10.50 -12.20 7.71
N LEU A 261 -9.26 -12.67 7.52
CA LEU A 261 -8.14 -12.32 8.41
C LEU A 261 -7.19 -11.26 7.82
N THR A 262 -7.41 -10.83 6.59
CA THR A 262 -6.65 -9.74 5.97
C THR A 262 -7.33 -8.38 6.16
N GLY A 263 -6.51 -7.33 6.32
CA GLY A 263 -6.98 -5.94 6.36
C GLY A 263 -7.20 -5.30 4.98
N ASP A 264 -6.78 -5.96 3.89
CA ASP A 264 -6.84 -5.43 2.52
C ASP A 264 -8.07 -5.90 1.74
N ASP A 265 -8.92 -4.98 1.32
CA ASP A 265 -10.19 -5.30 0.64
C ASP A 265 -9.99 -5.91 -0.76
N ALA A 266 -8.90 -5.56 -1.45
CA ALA A 266 -8.56 -6.18 -2.74
C ALA A 266 -8.21 -7.67 -2.57
N THR A 267 -7.47 -8.01 -1.51
CA THR A 267 -7.18 -9.39 -1.13
C THR A 267 -8.46 -10.14 -0.76
N LYS A 268 -9.36 -9.55 0.05
CA LYS A 268 -10.65 -10.18 0.34
C LYS A 268 -11.46 -10.46 -0.92
N ALA A 269 -11.47 -9.53 -1.88
CA ALA A 269 -12.17 -9.71 -3.16
C ALA A 269 -11.57 -10.86 -3.98
N LEU A 270 -10.23 -10.97 -4.04
CA LEU A 270 -9.54 -12.08 -4.68
C LEU A 270 -9.96 -13.43 -4.07
N TYR A 271 -9.98 -13.53 -2.74
CA TYR A 271 -10.33 -14.78 -2.08
C TYR A 271 -11.83 -15.10 -2.12
N ARG A 272 -12.72 -14.11 -2.28
CA ARG A 272 -14.12 -14.37 -2.63
C ARG A 272 -14.25 -15.00 -4.03
N LYS A 273 -13.46 -14.56 -5.00
CA LYS A 273 -13.38 -15.20 -6.33
C LYS A 273 -12.84 -16.63 -6.20
N ALA A 274 -11.83 -16.84 -5.36
CA ALA A 274 -11.27 -18.15 -5.04
C ALA A 274 -12.32 -19.12 -4.46
N PHE A 275 -13.05 -18.66 -3.45
CA PHE A 275 -14.15 -19.38 -2.82
C PHE A 275 -15.17 -19.82 -3.85
N LYS A 276 -15.59 -18.90 -4.73
CA LYS A 276 -16.58 -19.22 -5.76
C LYS A 276 -16.08 -20.30 -6.73
N GLN A 277 -14.81 -20.23 -7.16
CA GLN A 277 -14.23 -21.25 -8.04
C GLN A 277 -14.17 -22.63 -7.36
N VAL A 278 -13.70 -22.72 -6.10
CA VAL A 278 -13.65 -24.00 -5.37
C VAL A 278 -15.06 -24.54 -5.11
N SER A 279 -15.98 -23.66 -4.69
CA SER A 279 -17.39 -23.97 -4.44
C SER A 279 -18.11 -24.57 -5.66
N GLU A 280 -17.76 -24.11 -6.87
CA GLU A 280 -18.32 -24.60 -8.14
C GLU A 280 -17.54 -25.76 -8.76
N SER A 281 -16.38 -26.11 -8.23
CA SER A 281 -15.48 -27.10 -8.84
C SER A 281 -15.95 -28.55 -8.63
N ASN A 282 -15.42 -29.45 -9.47
CA ASN A 282 -15.57 -30.90 -9.29
C ASN A 282 -14.42 -31.51 -8.44
N ASN A 283 -13.53 -30.67 -7.89
CA ASN A 283 -12.34 -31.09 -7.18
C ASN A 283 -12.66 -31.40 -5.71
N LEU A 284 -12.85 -32.68 -5.40
CA LEU A 284 -13.21 -33.15 -4.07
C LEU A 284 -12.20 -32.74 -3.00
N GLN A 285 -10.90 -32.88 -3.29
CA GLN A 285 -9.84 -32.53 -2.34
C GLN A 285 -9.84 -31.03 -2.00
N ALA A 286 -10.15 -30.17 -2.98
CA ALA A 286 -10.29 -28.74 -2.73
C ALA A 286 -11.50 -28.42 -1.84
N ILE A 287 -12.62 -29.11 -2.05
CA ILE A 287 -13.81 -28.96 -1.21
C ILE A 287 -13.52 -29.44 0.21
N GLU A 288 -12.89 -30.61 0.37
CA GLU A 288 -12.49 -31.18 1.67
C GLU A 288 -11.57 -30.21 2.43
N ASN A 289 -10.49 -29.74 1.79
CA ASN A 289 -9.58 -28.78 2.41
C ASN A 289 -10.30 -27.50 2.88
N LEU A 290 -11.26 -26.99 2.09
CA LEU A 290 -12.02 -25.79 2.43
C LEU A 290 -12.96 -26.03 3.61
N ILE A 291 -13.74 -27.11 3.59
CA ILE A 291 -14.71 -27.39 4.66
C ILE A 291 -14.02 -27.79 5.97
N GLU A 292 -12.86 -28.45 5.91
CA GLU A 292 -12.04 -28.73 7.10
C GLU A 292 -11.58 -27.43 7.76
N ASP A 293 -11.02 -26.49 6.98
CA ASP A 293 -10.58 -25.19 7.48
C ASP A 293 -11.77 -24.38 8.03
N MET A 294 -12.96 -24.50 7.42
CA MET A 294 -14.20 -23.91 7.94
C MET A 294 -14.59 -24.50 9.30
N VAL A 295 -14.52 -25.82 9.48
CA VAL A 295 -14.85 -26.47 10.76
C VAL A 295 -13.87 -26.04 11.84
N VAL A 296 -12.56 -26.06 11.55
CA VAL A 296 -11.51 -25.66 12.50
C VAL A 296 -11.71 -24.22 12.93
N LYS A 297 -11.82 -23.28 11.99
CA LYS A 297 -11.96 -21.84 12.32
C LYS A 297 -13.33 -21.50 12.89
N GLY A 298 -14.39 -22.15 12.41
CA GLY A 298 -15.74 -21.99 12.94
C GLY A 298 -15.80 -22.31 14.44
N ASN A 299 -15.18 -23.43 14.84
CA ASN A 299 -15.06 -23.80 16.25
C ASN A 299 -14.09 -22.88 17.02
N GLN A 300 -12.93 -22.56 16.46
CA GLN A 300 -11.93 -21.69 17.09
C GLN A 300 -12.49 -20.29 17.42
N TYR A 301 -13.30 -19.72 16.53
CA TYR A 301 -13.85 -18.36 16.67
C TYR A 301 -15.36 -18.36 16.96
N LYS A 302 -15.88 -19.41 17.61
CA LYS A 302 -17.31 -19.58 17.93
C LYS A 302 -17.84 -18.44 18.82
N SER A 303 -17.03 -17.88 19.71
CA SER A 303 -17.39 -16.72 20.54
C SER A 303 -17.74 -15.47 19.73
N PHE A 304 -17.25 -15.37 18.49
CA PHE A 304 -17.54 -14.28 17.55
C PHE A 304 -18.64 -14.64 16.55
N ASN A 305 -19.38 -15.73 16.79
CA ASN A 305 -20.39 -16.29 15.87
C ASN A 305 -19.82 -16.69 14.50
N PHE A 306 -18.53 -17.02 14.42
CA PHE A 306 -17.90 -17.37 13.14
C PHE A 306 -18.36 -18.73 12.60
N ASP A 307 -18.77 -19.65 13.48
CA ASP A 307 -19.48 -20.89 13.16
C ASP A 307 -20.72 -20.62 12.26
N LYS A 308 -21.53 -19.62 12.60
CA LYS A 308 -22.71 -19.23 11.80
C LYS A 308 -22.32 -18.69 10.43
N VAL A 309 -21.21 -17.93 10.36
CA VAL A 309 -20.68 -17.39 9.10
C VAL A 309 -20.28 -18.53 8.17
N VAL A 310 -19.49 -19.49 8.65
CA VAL A 310 -19.03 -20.60 7.82
C VAL A 310 -20.15 -21.59 7.47
N ILE A 311 -21.15 -21.79 8.34
CA ILE A 311 -22.37 -22.56 8.00
C ILE A 311 -23.09 -21.91 6.81
N ASN A 312 -23.21 -20.58 6.77
CA ASN A 312 -23.84 -19.90 5.65
C ASN A 312 -23.01 -20.01 4.36
N LEU A 313 -21.68 -20.00 4.45
CA LEU A 313 -20.81 -20.29 3.29
C LEU A 313 -21.01 -21.73 2.79
N MET A 314 -21.04 -22.72 3.68
CA MET A 314 -21.30 -24.12 3.32
C MET A 314 -22.67 -24.31 2.66
N ARG A 315 -23.72 -23.63 3.15
CA ARG A 315 -25.03 -23.61 2.48
C ARG A 315 -24.94 -23.05 1.06
N SER A 316 -24.18 -21.98 0.85
CA SER A 316 -23.91 -21.46 -0.50
C SER A 316 -23.20 -22.49 -1.37
N MET A 317 -22.22 -23.21 -0.84
CA MET A 317 -21.50 -24.27 -1.57
C MET A 317 -22.44 -25.39 -2.02
N VAL A 318 -23.39 -25.80 -1.17
CA VAL A 318 -24.40 -26.79 -1.56
C VAL A 318 -25.24 -26.30 -2.74
N GLN A 319 -25.61 -25.02 -2.78
CA GLN A 319 -26.37 -24.46 -3.90
C GLN A 319 -25.54 -24.38 -5.19
N ASP A 320 -24.26 -24.02 -5.07
CA ASP A 320 -23.35 -23.97 -6.22
C ASP A 320 -23.15 -25.36 -6.84
N GLN A 321 -22.92 -26.38 -6.01
CA GLN A 321 -22.81 -27.77 -6.45
C GLN A 321 -24.11 -28.26 -7.11
N LYS A 322 -25.28 -27.86 -6.59
CA LYS A 322 -26.57 -28.21 -7.21
C LYS A 322 -26.71 -27.65 -8.62
N ARG A 323 -26.25 -26.42 -8.86
CA ARG A 323 -26.35 -25.69 -10.14
C ARG A 323 -25.38 -26.19 -11.21
N LYS A 324 -24.13 -26.51 -10.85
CA LYS A 324 -23.06 -26.84 -11.82
C LYS A 324 -23.09 -28.25 -12.42
N ASN A 325 -23.96 -29.14 -11.92
CA ASN A 325 -24.12 -30.53 -12.38
C ASN A 325 -22.79 -31.30 -12.57
N ALA A 326 -21.88 -31.19 -11.61
CA ALA A 326 -20.58 -31.84 -11.63
C ALA A 326 -20.67 -33.35 -11.32
N THR A 327 -19.74 -34.16 -11.84
CA THR A 327 -19.72 -35.63 -11.64
C THR A 327 -19.73 -36.03 -10.16
N ASN A 328 -18.97 -35.32 -9.32
CA ASN A 328 -18.84 -35.59 -7.88
C ASN A 328 -19.89 -34.85 -7.03
N LYS A 329 -20.87 -34.17 -7.64
CA LYS A 329 -21.86 -33.31 -6.97
C LYS A 329 -22.45 -33.92 -5.70
N ASN A 330 -22.93 -35.16 -5.76
CA ASN A 330 -23.59 -35.81 -4.63
C ASN A 330 -22.61 -36.02 -3.46
N ARG A 331 -21.39 -36.45 -3.77
CA ARG A 331 -20.33 -36.65 -2.78
C ARG A 331 -19.90 -35.32 -2.16
N SER A 332 -19.70 -34.28 -2.97
CA SER A 332 -19.41 -32.92 -2.49
C SER A 332 -20.48 -32.41 -1.54
N ILE A 333 -21.76 -32.52 -1.91
CA ILE A 333 -22.88 -32.07 -1.07
C ILE A 333 -22.93 -32.86 0.25
N GLN A 334 -22.68 -34.16 0.21
CA GLN A 334 -22.63 -34.99 1.42
C GLN A 334 -21.52 -34.51 2.37
N LEU A 335 -20.29 -34.35 1.89
CA LEU A 335 -19.15 -33.90 2.69
C LEU A 335 -19.41 -32.52 3.31
N ILE A 336 -19.97 -31.58 2.54
CA ILE A 336 -20.31 -30.25 3.04
C ILE A 336 -21.36 -30.33 4.16
N LYS A 337 -22.37 -31.21 4.04
CA LYS A 337 -23.39 -31.41 5.08
C LYS A 337 -22.82 -32.04 6.34
N GLU A 338 -21.94 -33.03 6.21
CA GLU A 338 -21.24 -33.66 7.32
C GLU A 338 -20.37 -32.64 8.07
N ALA A 339 -19.67 -31.75 7.34
CA ALA A 339 -18.90 -30.66 7.94
C ALA A 339 -19.79 -29.64 8.67
N MET A 340 -20.95 -29.26 8.12
CA MET A 340 -21.90 -28.38 8.82
C MET A 340 -22.36 -28.99 10.15
N ALA A 341 -22.60 -30.31 10.20
CA ALA A 341 -23.05 -30.99 11.41
C ALA A 341 -22.01 -30.94 12.54
N LYS A 342 -20.71 -30.80 12.22
CA LYS A 342 -19.63 -30.66 13.21
C LYS A 342 -19.56 -29.27 13.87
N LEU A 343 -20.37 -28.31 13.40
CA LEU A 343 -20.38 -26.93 13.89
C LEU A 343 -21.63 -26.57 14.69
N LEU A 344 -22.70 -27.35 14.51
CA LEU A 344 -23.92 -27.31 15.32
C LEU A 344 -23.60 -27.87 16.71
#